data_AF-A0A1Z4LX76-F1
#
_entry.id   AF-A0A1Z4LX76-F1
#
_cell.length_a   1.000
_cell.length_b   1.000
_cell.length_c   1.000
_cell.angle_alpha   90.00
_cell.angle_beta   90.00
_cell.angle_gamma   90.00
#
_symmetry.space_group_name_H-M   'P 1'
#
loop_
_entity.id
_entity.type
_entity.pdbx_description
1 polymer ?
#
loop_
_entity_poly.entity_id
_entity_poly.type
_entity_poly.pdbx_seq_one_letter_code
_entity_poly.pdbx_strand_id
1 'polypeptide(L)'
;MRKSRARTRALLRRTAVTSYPRQSRSPSHNDRIDNRDRYYLEGVGYLVGDISCEYNARSGYIRCAVNPSGPCDGCRFYEERQEVSLTKYHV
;
A
#
# COMPACT_ATOMS: atom_id res chain seq x y z
N MET A 1 22.66 -44.14 -18.31
CA MET A 1 23.35 -42.92 -17.82
C MET A 1 22.58 -41.59 -18.00
N ARG A 2 21.79 -41.36 -19.08
CA ARG A 2 21.06 -40.08 -19.27
C ARG A 2 19.84 -39.87 -18.35
N LYS A 3 19.10 -40.94 -18.02
CA LYS A 3 17.88 -40.88 -17.19
C LYS A 3 18.16 -40.57 -15.71
N SER A 4 19.30 -40.99 -15.17
CA SER A 4 19.68 -40.69 -13.78
C SER A 4 19.94 -39.21 -13.58
N ARG A 5 20.71 -38.57 -14.47
CA ARG A 5 20.98 -37.12 -14.42
C ARG A 5 19.70 -36.27 -14.47
N ALA A 6 18.71 -36.68 -15.28
CA ALA A 6 17.41 -36.00 -15.34
C ALA A 6 16.63 -36.10 -14.01
N ARG A 7 16.65 -37.28 -13.37
CA ARG A 7 16.03 -37.48 -12.05
C ARG A 7 16.72 -36.66 -10.96
N THR A 8 18.05 -36.64 -10.93
CA THR A 8 18.81 -35.84 -9.96
C THR A 8 18.54 -34.35 -10.15
N ARG A 9 18.50 -33.86 -11.39
CA ARG A 9 18.15 -32.45 -11.70
C ARG A 9 16.71 -32.11 -11.29
N ALA A 10 15.76 -33.01 -11.47
CA ALA A 10 14.37 -32.81 -11.04
C ALA A 10 14.26 -32.78 -9.51
N LEU A 11 14.99 -33.64 -8.82
CA LEU A 11 15.04 -33.67 -7.35
C LEU A 11 15.65 -32.38 -6.78
N LEU A 12 16.80 -31.95 -7.30
CA LEU A 12 17.47 -30.71 -6.88
C LEU A 12 16.57 -29.48 -7.11
N ARG A 13 15.83 -29.45 -8.22
CA ARG A 13 14.84 -28.40 -8.48
C ARG A 13 13.72 -28.42 -7.44
N ARG A 14 13.19 -29.60 -7.09
CA ARG A 14 12.11 -29.75 -6.08
C ARG A 14 12.57 -29.34 -4.69
N THR A 15 13.77 -29.73 -4.26
CA THR A 15 14.28 -29.39 -2.94
C THR A 15 14.57 -27.89 -2.81
N ALA A 16 15.08 -27.26 -3.88
CA ALA A 16 15.32 -25.81 -3.90
C ALA A 16 14.04 -25.00 -3.63
N VAL A 17 12.90 -25.35 -4.25
CA VAL A 17 11.63 -24.62 -4.03
C VAL A 17 11.07 -24.77 -2.61
N THR A 18 11.44 -25.83 -1.90
CA THR A 18 11.00 -26.09 -0.52
C THR A 18 11.97 -25.51 0.51
N SER A 19 13.27 -25.41 0.18
CA SER A 19 14.31 -24.94 1.09
C SER A 19 14.47 -23.42 1.13
N TYR A 20 14.00 -22.69 0.11
CA TYR A 20 13.84 -21.26 0.27
C TYR A 20 12.68 -21.05 1.24
N PRO A 21 12.92 -20.44 2.42
CA PRO A 21 11.80 -20.00 3.23
C PRO A 21 10.98 -19.12 2.30
N ARG A 22 9.76 -19.57 1.98
CA ARG A 22 8.70 -18.62 1.69
C ARG A 22 8.70 -17.80 2.96
N GLN A 23 9.31 -16.62 2.93
CA GLN A 23 8.84 -15.54 3.78
C GLN A 23 7.36 -15.52 3.43
N SER A 24 6.58 -16.19 4.28
CA SER A 24 5.27 -15.74 4.65
C SER A 24 5.52 -14.27 4.94
N ARG A 25 5.40 -13.43 3.90
CA ARG A 25 4.93 -12.08 4.07
C ARG A 25 3.60 -12.33 4.75
N SER A 26 3.63 -12.45 6.08
CA SER A 26 2.51 -12.09 6.93
C SER A 26 1.93 -10.89 6.23
N PRO A 27 0.69 -10.96 5.71
CA PRO A 27 0.11 -9.80 5.08
C PRO A 27 0.11 -8.76 6.20
N SER A 28 1.11 -7.89 6.18
CA SER A 28 1.12 -6.69 6.98
C SER A 28 -0.21 -6.06 6.61
N HIS A 29 -1.12 -5.94 7.57
CA HIS A 29 -2.43 -5.38 7.33
C HIS A 29 -2.34 -3.98 6.67
N ASN A 30 -1.16 -3.36 6.67
CA ASN A 30 -0.83 -2.10 6.00
C ASN A 30 -0.64 -2.19 4.47
N ASP A 31 -0.26 -3.34 3.90
CA ASP A 31 0.13 -3.45 2.47
C ASP A 31 -1.03 -3.70 1.51
N ARG A 32 -2.21 -4.07 2.02
CA ARG A 32 -3.41 -4.03 1.20
C ARG A 32 -3.89 -2.59 1.20
N ILE A 33 -3.42 -1.82 0.22
CA ILE A 33 -4.19 -0.67 -0.26
C ILE A 33 -5.52 -1.24 -0.71
N ASP A 34 -6.49 -1.28 0.20
CA ASP A 34 -7.86 -1.60 -0.12
C ASP A 34 -8.27 -0.62 -1.21
N ASN A 35 -8.93 -1.12 -2.25
CA ASN A 35 -9.35 -0.30 -3.37
C ASN A 35 -10.33 0.80 -2.91
N ARG A 36 -10.96 0.60 -1.73
CA ARG A 36 -11.79 1.59 -1.05
C ARG A 36 -11.05 2.84 -0.58
N ASP A 37 -9.75 2.75 -0.32
CA ASP A 37 -8.93 3.88 0.12
C ASP A 37 -8.42 4.70 -1.07
N ARG A 38 -8.77 4.36 -2.32
CA ARG A 38 -8.30 5.07 -3.52
C ARG A 38 -9.33 6.07 -4.00
N TYR A 39 -8.89 7.32 -4.17
CA TYR A 39 -9.69 8.40 -4.73
C TYR A 39 -8.99 8.98 -5.95
N TYR A 40 -9.73 9.26 -7.03
CA TYR A 40 -9.20 9.96 -8.20
C TYR A 40 -9.58 11.43 -8.14
N LEU A 41 -8.59 12.31 -8.22
CA LEU A 41 -8.79 13.76 -8.20
C LEU A 41 -8.30 14.33 -9.54
N GLU A 42 -9.21 14.99 -10.25
CA GLU A 42 -8.94 15.52 -11.59
C GLU A 42 -7.77 16.50 -11.57
N GLY A 43 -6.85 16.36 -12.53
CA GLY A 43 -5.61 17.15 -12.59
C GLY A 43 -4.48 16.71 -11.63
N VAL A 44 -4.74 15.83 -10.66
CA VAL A 44 -3.72 15.32 -9.72
C VAL A 44 -3.43 13.83 -9.95
N GLY A 45 -4.47 13.03 -10.19
CA GLY A 45 -4.38 11.58 -10.36
C GLY A 45 -4.93 10.80 -9.17
N TYR A 46 -4.46 9.56 -9.02
CA TYR A 46 -4.90 8.68 -7.93
C TYR A 46 -4.23 9.05 -6.61
N LEU A 47 -5.03 9.06 -5.55
CA LEU A 47 -4.67 9.33 -4.17
C LEU A 47 -5.04 8.11 -3.33
N VAL A 48 -4.27 7.83 -2.28
CA VAL A 48 -4.60 6.80 -1.29
C VAL A 48 -4.83 7.41 0.10
N GLY A 49 -5.73 6.80 0.87
CA GLY A 49 -6.11 7.26 2.20
C GLY A 49 -7.22 8.31 2.16
N ASP A 50 -7.65 8.71 3.34
CA ASP A 50 -8.73 9.69 3.51
C ASP A 50 -8.27 11.11 3.14
N ILE A 51 -8.87 11.69 2.11
CA ILE A 51 -8.53 13.04 1.60
C ILE A 51 -9.03 14.17 2.50
N SER A 52 -9.99 13.86 3.39
CA SER A 52 -10.46 14.81 4.40
C SER A 52 -9.43 15.00 5.53
N CYS A 53 -8.42 14.14 5.63
CA CYS A 53 -7.33 14.32 6.58
C CYS A 53 -6.35 15.43 6.14
N GLU A 54 -5.99 16.33 7.05
CA GLU A 54 -5.01 17.39 6.80
C GLU A 54 -3.64 16.81 6.44
N TYR A 55 -3.25 15.71 7.09
CA TYR A 55 -1.96 15.03 6.88
C TYR A 55 -1.96 14.00 5.74
N ASN A 56 -3.03 13.93 4.93
CA ASN A 56 -3.03 13.11 3.71
C ASN A 56 -1.84 13.51 2.81
N ALA A 57 -1.06 12.53 2.35
CA ALA A 57 0.17 12.80 1.59
C ALA A 57 -0.07 13.19 0.12
N ARG A 58 -1.33 13.23 -0.33
CA ARG A 58 -1.75 13.50 -1.70
C ARG A 58 -0.98 12.67 -2.73
N SER A 59 -0.76 11.40 -2.42
CA SER A 59 0.02 10.46 -3.24
C SER A 59 -0.79 9.21 -3.53
N GLY A 60 -0.56 8.59 -4.69
CA GLY A 60 -1.15 7.30 -5.05
C GLY A 60 -0.47 6.10 -4.37
N TYR A 61 0.63 6.33 -3.64
CA TYR A 61 1.42 5.28 -2.99
C TYR A 61 1.54 5.46 -1.48
N ILE A 62 1.46 6.68 -0.98
CA ILE A 62 1.65 7.02 0.43
C ILE A 62 0.34 7.62 0.96
N ARG A 63 -0.20 7.04 2.05
CA ARG A 63 -1.46 7.50 2.65
C ARG A 63 -1.32 8.78 3.48
N CYS A 64 -0.34 8.80 4.39
CA CYS A 64 -0.19 9.87 5.39
C CYS A 64 1.27 10.31 5.49
N ALA A 65 1.52 11.62 5.53
CA ALA A 65 2.87 12.17 5.60
C ALA A 65 3.55 11.88 6.94
N VAL A 66 2.79 11.90 8.04
CA VAL A 66 3.30 11.70 9.41
C VAL A 66 3.22 10.25 9.88
N ASN A 67 2.41 9.42 9.20
CA ASN A 67 2.31 7.99 9.46
C ASN A 67 2.23 7.20 8.13
N PRO A 68 3.35 7.11 7.37
CA PRO A 68 3.34 6.51 6.03
C PRO A 68 2.92 5.03 6.01
N SER A 69 3.11 4.33 7.13
CA SER A 69 2.83 2.91 7.26
C SER A 69 1.45 2.60 7.84
N GLY A 70 0.78 3.50 8.55
CA GLY A 70 -0.43 3.18 9.30
C GLY A 70 -1.75 3.38 8.53
N PRO A 71 -2.84 2.71 8.95
CA PRO A 71 -4.17 2.93 8.40
C PRO A 71 -4.73 4.30 8.84
N CYS A 72 -5.71 4.82 8.09
CA CYS A 72 -6.44 6.03 8.48
C CYS A 72 -7.44 5.74 9.62
N ASP A 73 -8.05 4.55 9.64
CA ASP A 73 -8.99 4.13 10.69
C ASP A 73 -8.27 3.99 12.05
N GLY A 74 -8.75 4.72 13.07
CA GLY A 74 -8.11 4.79 14.38
C GLY A 74 -6.76 5.54 14.43
N CYS A 75 -6.41 6.31 13.40
CA CYS A 75 -5.14 7.05 13.37
C CYS A 75 -5.12 8.19 14.41
N ARG A 76 -4.18 8.14 15.36
CA ARG A 76 -3.99 9.20 16.38
C ARG A 76 -3.61 10.57 15.82
N PHE A 77 -3.17 10.62 14.57
CA PHE A 77 -2.74 11.83 13.89
C PHE A 77 -3.83 12.38 12.96
N TYR A 78 -4.98 11.72 12.86
CA TYR A 78 -6.05 12.20 11.99
C TYR A 78 -6.52 13.58 12.45
N GLU A 79 -6.60 14.51 11.51
CA GLU A 79 -7.12 15.85 11.72
C GLU A 79 -7.96 16.22 10.50
N GLU A 80 -9.19 16.67 10.72
CA GLU A 80 -10.10 17.05 9.65
C GLU A 80 -9.62 18.35 8.98
N ARG A 81 -9.50 18.31 7.65
CA ARG A 81 -9.11 19.45 6.82
C ARG A 81 -10.22 20.48 6.90
N GLN A 82 -9.92 21.62 7.51
CA GLN A 82 -10.84 22.75 7.50
C GLN A 82 -10.92 23.31 6.08
N GLU A 83 -12.05 23.10 5.41
CA GLU A 83 -12.31 23.69 4.11
C GLU A 83 -12.46 25.20 4.30
N VAL A 84 -11.41 25.94 3.95
CA VAL A 84 -11.49 27.40 3.91
C VAL A 84 -12.37 27.75 2.71
N SER A 85 -13.66 27.89 2.97
CA SER A 85 -14.64 28.32 1.97
C SER A 85 -14.17 29.65 1.36
N LEU A 86 -13.73 29.61 0.09
CA LEU A 86 -13.27 30.76 -0.69
C LEU A 86 -14.37 31.79 -1.00
N THR A 87 -15.55 31.69 -0.36
CA THR A 87 -16.68 32.62 -0.52
C THR A 87 -16.43 33.99 0.09
N LYS A 88 -15.27 34.25 0.74
CA LYS A 88 -14.98 35.53 1.40
C LYS A 88 -14.22 36.56 0.54
N TYR A 89 -13.87 36.26 -0.71
CA TYR A 89 -13.07 37.17 -1.57
C TYR A 89 -13.81 37.69 -2.82
N HIS A 90 -15.13 37.54 -2.91
CA HIS A 90 -15.93 38.36 -3.83
C HIS A 90 -16.42 39.61 -3.09
N VAL A 91 -15.58 40.65 -3.11
CA VAL A 91 -15.95 42.05 -2.89
C VAL A 91 -15.57 42.82 -4.15
#